data_AF-A0A7V9H0L6-F1
#
_entry.id   AF-A0A7V9H0L6-F1
#
_cell.length_a   1.000
_cell.length_b   1.000
_cell.length_c   1.000
_cell.angle_alpha   90.00
_cell.angle_beta   90.00
_cell.angle_gamma   90.00
#
_symmetry.space_group_name_H-M   'P 1'
#
loop_
_entity.id
_entity.type
_entity.pdbx_description
1 polymer ?
#
loop_
_entity_poly.entity_id
_entity_poly.type
_entity_poly.pdbx_seq_one_letter_code
_entity_poly.pdbx_strand_id
1 'polypeptide(L)'
;MSTIGAPGSAWPELGAGAPGQPDAPPADPVERPALLAGIFALTTAAGGAHLAVAGHGFEDGLLYGGFFVTVAAAQLALAALIMVPALRSLVAVAGVLGNFAVVATYVLSRTVGVPVGWHAWKPEEAGALDLSTTVVELALIGCLLQLVPPRLRPWIVNFLCVCALAAWAWRLTVLGS
;
A
#
# COMPACT_ATOMS: atom_id res chain seq x y z
N MET A 1 11.23 77.17 -25.89
CA MET A 1 10.81 76.78 -24.52
C MET A 1 10.31 75.35 -24.58
N SER A 2 11.00 74.45 -23.88
CA SER A 2 10.65 73.04 -23.60
C SER A 2 9.19 72.91 -23.13
N THR A 3 8.49 71.77 -23.29
CA THR A 3 8.79 70.52 -22.59
C THR A 3 8.06 69.27 -23.12
N ILE A 4 8.83 68.16 -23.07
CA ILE A 4 8.46 66.78 -22.71
C ILE A 4 7.81 65.90 -23.80
N GLY A 5 8.66 65.03 -24.36
CA GLY A 5 8.28 63.89 -25.18
C GLY A 5 7.77 62.72 -24.33
N ALA A 6 6.80 62.00 -24.90
CA ALA A 6 6.35 60.71 -24.40
C ALA A 6 7.41 59.64 -24.70
N PRO A 7 7.83 58.82 -23.72
CA PRO A 7 8.73 57.71 -24.00
C PRO A 7 7.99 56.53 -24.63
N GLY A 8 8.56 56.05 -25.74
CA GLY A 8 8.92 54.64 -25.88
C GLY A 8 7.80 53.64 -26.14
N SER A 9 7.58 53.36 -27.41
CA SER A 9 7.17 52.05 -27.93
C SER A 9 8.09 50.93 -27.41
N ALA A 10 7.53 49.94 -26.71
CA ALA A 10 8.03 48.57 -26.64
C ALA A 10 7.13 47.71 -25.74
N TRP A 11 5.99 47.23 -26.27
CA TRP A 11 5.49 45.93 -25.79
C TRP A 11 6.19 44.89 -26.67
N PRO A 12 7.13 44.09 -26.12
CA PRO A 12 7.71 43.01 -26.87
C PRO A 12 6.63 41.95 -27.12
N GLU A 13 6.80 41.30 -28.26
CA GLU A 13 5.99 40.21 -28.76
C GLU A 13 5.74 39.07 -27.77
N LEU A 14 4.68 38.31 -28.07
CA LEU A 14 4.49 36.91 -27.70
C LEU A 14 5.83 36.18 -27.54
N GLY A 15 6.15 35.79 -26.31
CA GLY A 15 7.38 35.08 -25.99
C GLY A 15 7.19 34.06 -24.89
N ALA A 16 7.13 32.80 -25.32
CA ALA A 16 7.49 31.59 -24.58
C ALA A 16 6.64 31.19 -23.35
N GLY A 17 6.02 30.02 -23.47
CA GLY A 17 5.63 29.24 -22.30
C GLY A 17 6.79 29.11 -21.31
N ALA A 18 6.44 29.05 -20.02
CA ALA A 18 7.39 28.92 -18.93
C ALA A 18 8.46 27.86 -19.28
N PRO A 19 9.76 28.22 -19.27
CA PRO A 19 10.81 27.27 -19.60
C PRO A 19 10.90 26.21 -18.50
N GLY A 20 10.67 24.96 -18.90
CA GLY A 20 11.32 23.79 -18.32
C GLY A 20 11.05 23.54 -16.84
N GLN A 21 9.84 23.13 -16.51
CA GLN A 21 9.76 22.08 -15.48
C GLN A 21 10.32 20.82 -16.16
N PRO A 22 11.45 20.25 -15.71
CA PRO A 22 11.93 19.02 -16.30
C PRO A 22 10.83 17.98 -16.13
N ASP A 23 10.28 17.50 -17.25
CA ASP A 23 9.52 16.26 -17.25
C ASP A 23 10.41 15.25 -16.54
N ALA A 24 10.00 14.79 -15.35
CA ALA A 24 10.74 13.78 -14.63
C ALA A 24 11.03 12.65 -15.62
N PRO A 25 12.29 12.22 -15.78
CA PRO A 25 12.64 11.25 -16.81
C PRO A 25 11.71 10.05 -16.69
N PRO A 26 11.12 9.57 -17.80
CA PRO A 26 10.29 8.37 -17.75
C PRO A 26 11.13 7.26 -17.12
N ALA A 27 10.58 6.59 -16.10
CA ALA A 27 11.27 5.51 -15.38
C ALA A 27 11.96 4.58 -16.38
N ASP A 28 13.22 4.27 -16.15
CA ASP A 28 14.02 3.45 -17.07
C ASP A 28 13.27 2.13 -17.32
N PRO A 29 13.12 1.68 -18.58
CA PRO A 29 12.62 0.34 -18.89
C PRO A 29 13.24 -0.80 -18.07
N VAL A 30 14.40 -0.63 -17.43
CA VAL A 30 15.03 -1.58 -16.48
C VAL A 30 14.45 -1.51 -15.06
N GLU A 31 14.03 -0.33 -14.59
CA GLU A 31 13.44 -0.14 -13.25
C GLU A 31 12.08 -0.83 -13.12
N ARG A 32 11.31 -0.87 -14.22
CA ARG A 32 9.94 -1.41 -14.22
C ARG A 32 9.87 -2.95 -14.13
N PRO A 33 10.69 -3.74 -14.87
CA PRO A 33 10.80 -5.17 -14.71
C PRO A 33 11.31 -5.58 -13.33
N ALA A 34 12.30 -4.87 -12.79
CA ALA A 34 12.82 -5.13 -11.45
C ALA A 34 11.74 -4.92 -10.38
N LEU A 35 10.96 -3.83 -10.48
CA LEU A 35 9.81 -3.58 -9.61
C LEU A 35 8.77 -4.71 -9.71
N LEU A 36 8.43 -5.15 -10.93
CA LEU A 36 7.45 -6.23 -11.12
C LEU A 36 7.95 -7.57 -10.58
N ALA A 37 9.23 -7.89 -10.76
CA ALA A 37 9.85 -9.07 -10.18
C ALA A 37 9.88 -9.01 -8.65
N GLY A 38 10.17 -7.83 -8.08
CA GLY A 38 10.11 -7.60 -6.63
C GLY A 38 8.69 -7.79 -6.08
N ILE A 39 7.69 -7.20 -6.73
CA ILE A 39 6.28 -7.39 -6.36
C ILE A 39 5.90 -8.86 -6.42
N PHE A 40 6.27 -9.57 -7.49
CA PHE A 40 6.00 -11.00 -7.66
C PHE A 40 6.63 -11.83 -6.53
N ALA A 41 7.90 -11.57 -6.20
CA ALA A 41 8.60 -12.26 -5.14
C ALA A 41 7.95 -12.02 -3.77
N LEU A 42 7.67 -10.75 -3.44
CA LEU A 42 7.05 -10.37 -2.17
C LEU A 42 5.65 -10.97 -1.99
N THR A 43 4.79 -10.89 -3.02
CA THR A 43 3.43 -11.43 -2.95
C THR A 43 3.44 -12.96 -2.87
N THR A 44 4.38 -13.63 -3.55
CA THR A 44 4.52 -15.09 -3.47
C THR A 44 5.03 -15.51 -2.09
N ALA A 45 6.00 -14.78 -1.52
CA ALA A 45 6.51 -15.02 -0.18
C ALA A 45 5.41 -14.84 0.89
N ALA A 46 4.66 -13.74 0.81
CA ALA A 46 3.53 -13.50 1.71
C ALA A 46 2.44 -14.58 1.57
N GLY A 47 2.06 -14.94 0.34
CA GLY A 47 1.09 -16.00 0.09
C GLY A 47 1.52 -17.36 0.64
N GLY A 48 2.80 -17.71 0.49
CA GLY A 48 3.37 -18.93 1.07
C GLY A 48 3.37 -18.92 2.60
N ALA A 49 3.72 -17.79 3.22
CA ALA A 49 3.69 -17.65 4.67
C ALA A 49 2.28 -17.81 5.24
N HIS A 50 1.28 -17.15 4.65
CA HIS A 50 -0.12 -17.30 5.05
C HIS A 50 -0.61 -18.74 4.88
N LEU A 51 -0.25 -19.40 3.79
CA LEU A 51 -0.61 -20.81 3.59
C LEU A 51 0.04 -21.75 4.62
N ALA A 52 1.28 -21.46 5.04
CA ALA A 52 1.97 -22.24 6.07
C ALA A 52 1.29 -22.08 7.45
N VAL A 53 0.76 -20.89 7.76
CA VAL A 53 0.01 -20.63 9.01
C VAL A 53 -1.40 -21.23 8.96
N ALA A 54 -2.02 -21.32 7.77
CA ALA A 54 -3.39 -21.80 7.61
C ALA A 54 -3.63 -23.18 8.24
N GLY A 55 -2.65 -24.09 8.21
CA GLY A 55 -2.73 -25.41 8.83
C GLY A 55 -3.03 -25.33 10.33
N HIS A 56 -2.25 -24.53 11.06
CA HIS A 56 -2.48 -24.26 12.49
C HIS A 56 -3.81 -23.52 12.69
N GLY A 57 -4.15 -22.59 11.80
CA GLY A 57 -5.43 -21.87 11.87
C GLY A 57 -6.65 -22.80 11.82
N PHE A 58 -6.58 -23.95 11.15
CA PHE A 58 -7.68 -24.93 11.16
C PHE A 58 -7.83 -25.68 12.48
N GLU A 59 -6.79 -25.74 13.31
CA GLU A 59 -6.88 -26.29 14.68
C GLU A 59 -7.72 -25.37 15.58
N ASP A 60 -7.64 -24.05 15.36
CA ASP A 60 -8.43 -23.02 16.05
C ASP A 60 -9.83 -22.82 15.44
N GLY A 61 -10.04 -23.28 14.21
CA GLY A 61 -11.35 -23.40 13.57
C GLY A 61 -11.41 -22.92 12.12
N LEU A 62 -12.52 -23.23 11.45
CA LEU A 62 -12.72 -22.95 10.02
C LEU A 62 -12.56 -21.46 9.65
N LEU A 63 -12.94 -20.55 10.54
CA LEU A 63 -12.81 -19.11 10.30
C LEU A 63 -11.34 -18.69 10.20
N TYR A 64 -10.50 -19.17 11.11
CA TYR A 64 -9.08 -18.82 11.17
C TYR A 64 -8.32 -19.44 10.00
N GLY A 65 -8.42 -20.77 9.81
CA GLY A 65 -7.79 -21.44 8.67
C GLY A 65 -8.30 -20.90 7.32
N GLY A 66 -9.61 -20.69 7.19
CA GLY A 66 -10.23 -20.15 5.98
C GLY A 66 -9.79 -18.73 5.64
N PHE A 67 -9.56 -17.87 6.65
CA PHE A 67 -9.00 -16.54 6.45
C PHE A 67 -7.61 -16.61 5.80
N PHE A 68 -6.69 -17.39 6.37
CA PHE A 68 -5.33 -17.52 5.86
C PHE A 68 -5.27 -18.12 4.45
N VAL A 69 -6.10 -19.13 4.16
CA VAL A 69 -6.23 -19.69 2.79
C VAL A 69 -6.72 -18.62 1.81
N THR A 70 -7.72 -17.82 2.22
CA THR A 70 -8.27 -16.75 1.38
C THR A 70 -7.22 -15.68 1.08
N VAL A 71 -6.46 -15.25 2.10
CA VAL A 71 -5.37 -14.28 1.95
C VAL A 71 -4.28 -14.86 1.05
N ALA A 72 -3.86 -16.11 1.27
CA ALA A 72 -2.87 -16.77 0.42
C ALA A 72 -3.31 -16.83 -1.04
N ALA A 73 -4.55 -17.24 -1.30
CA ALA A 73 -5.12 -17.27 -2.65
C ALA A 73 -5.15 -15.87 -3.29
N ALA A 74 -5.53 -14.84 -2.54
CA ALA A 74 -5.52 -13.46 -3.02
C ALA A 74 -4.10 -12.96 -3.35
N GLN A 75 -3.09 -13.29 -2.55
CA GLN A 75 -1.69 -12.93 -2.79
C GLN A 75 -1.12 -13.66 -4.04
N LEU A 76 -1.48 -14.92 -4.25
CA LEU A 76 -1.08 -15.65 -5.46
C LEU A 76 -1.81 -15.14 -6.72
N ALA A 77 -3.10 -14.79 -6.59
CA ALA A 77 -3.84 -14.13 -7.66
C ALA A 77 -3.23 -12.76 -8.00
N LEU A 78 -2.83 -11.97 -7.00
CA LEU A 78 -2.11 -10.71 -7.18
C LEU A 78 -0.80 -10.93 -7.96
N ALA A 79 -0.03 -11.98 -7.64
CA ALA A 79 1.20 -12.36 -8.35
C ALA A 79 0.97 -12.57 -9.85
N ALA A 80 -0.10 -13.28 -10.21
CA ALA A 80 -0.45 -13.56 -11.59
C ALA A 80 -1.02 -12.33 -12.30
N LEU A 81 -2.00 -11.65 -11.68
CA LEU A 81 -2.78 -10.58 -12.31
C LEU A 81 -1.96 -9.29 -12.47
N ILE A 82 -0.98 -9.02 -11.60
CA ILE A 82 -0.12 -7.84 -11.75
C ILE A 82 0.75 -7.90 -13.01
N MET A 83 0.94 -9.09 -13.60
CA MET A 83 1.66 -9.25 -14.85
C MET A 83 0.83 -8.84 -16.07
N VAL A 84 -0.50 -8.80 -15.94
CA VAL A 84 -1.43 -8.40 -17.01
C VAL A 84 -1.47 -6.87 -17.12
N PRO A 85 -0.92 -6.26 -18.21
CA PRO A 85 -0.78 -4.81 -18.28
C PRO A 85 -2.09 -4.03 -18.16
N ALA A 86 -3.17 -4.57 -18.73
CA ALA A 86 -4.50 -3.95 -18.70
C ALA A 86 -5.12 -3.90 -17.29
N LEU A 87 -4.73 -4.81 -16.39
CA LEU A 87 -5.27 -4.91 -15.04
C LEU A 87 -4.38 -4.26 -13.98
N ARG A 88 -3.12 -3.96 -14.33
CA ARG A 88 -2.06 -3.60 -13.39
C ARG A 88 -2.42 -2.47 -12.43
N SER A 89 -3.05 -1.39 -12.91
CA SER A 89 -3.44 -0.26 -12.05
C SER A 89 -4.53 -0.65 -11.05
N LEU A 90 -5.55 -1.39 -11.50
CA LEU A 90 -6.65 -1.85 -10.66
C LEU A 90 -6.14 -2.83 -9.59
N VAL A 91 -5.33 -3.80 -10.03
CA VAL A 91 -4.74 -4.83 -9.19
C VAL A 91 -3.75 -4.22 -8.19
N ALA A 92 -3.01 -3.17 -8.56
CA ALA A 92 -2.14 -2.45 -7.63
C ALA A 92 -2.95 -1.76 -6.51
N VAL A 93 -4.05 -1.09 -6.84
CA VAL A 93 -4.93 -0.47 -5.83
C VAL A 93 -5.54 -1.55 -4.91
N ALA A 94 -6.07 -2.62 -5.49
CA ALA A 94 -6.62 -3.73 -4.72
C ALA A 94 -5.56 -4.39 -3.82
N GLY A 95 -4.34 -4.57 -4.33
CA GLY A 95 -3.21 -5.11 -3.59
C GLY A 95 -2.80 -4.22 -2.41
N VAL A 96 -2.74 -2.89 -2.59
CA VAL A 96 -2.45 -1.95 -1.49
C VAL A 96 -3.50 -2.04 -0.40
N LEU A 97 -4.78 -1.96 -0.75
CA LEU A 97 -5.87 -1.97 0.22
C LEU A 97 -6.01 -3.33 0.91
N GLY A 98 -5.85 -4.42 0.16
CA GLY A 98 -5.90 -5.79 0.69
C GLY A 98 -4.76 -6.08 1.66
N ASN A 99 -3.51 -5.79 1.29
CA ASN A 99 -2.37 -5.97 2.18
C ASN A 99 -2.49 -5.08 3.42
N PHE A 100 -2.96 -3.84 3.27
CA PHE A 100 -3.21 -2.98 4.41
C PHE A 100 -4.27 -3.55 5.35
N ALA A 101 -5.35 -4.15 4.83
CA ALA A 101 -6.37 -4.79 5.64
C ALA A 101 -5.82 -6.02 6.40
N VAL A 102 -4.93 -6.81 5.79
CA VAL A 102 -4.25 -7.93 6.46
C VAL A 102 -3.37 -7.43 7.61
N VAL A 103 -2.51 -6.44 7.34
CA VAL A 103 -1.66 -5.81 8.37
C VAL A 103 -2.51 -5.21 9.49
N ALA A 104 -3.60 -4.52 9.16
CA ALA A 104 -4.52 -3.96 10.16
C ALA A 104 -5.17 -5.06 11.01
N THR A 105 -5.57 -6.17 10.39
CA THR A 105 -6.12 -7.33 11.09
C THR A 105 -5.09 -7.92 12.06
N TYR A 106 -3.84 -8.07 11.63
CA TYR A 106 -2.74 -8.51 12.48
C TYR A 106 -2.52 -7.55 13.67
N VAL A 107 -2.44 -6.24 13.42
CA VAL A 107 -2.27 -5.26 14.50
C VAL A 107 -3.42 -5.33 15.50
N LEU A 108 -4.66 -5.49 15.03
CA LEU A 108 -5.82 -5.66 15.90
C LEU A 108 -5.73 -6.93 16.74
N SER A 109 -5.36 -8.08 16.15
CA SER A 109 -5.23 -9.34 16.88
C SER A 109 -4.16 -9.27 17.97
N ARG A 110 -3.06 -8.52 17.75
CA ARG A 110 -1.97 -8.36 18.73
C ARG A 110 -2.21 -7.29 19.79
N THR A 111 -3.15 -6.37 19.57
CA THR A 111 -3.36 -5.24 20.50
C THR A 111 -4.62 -5.36 21.33
N VAL A 112 -5.75 -5.68 20.70
CA VAL A 112 -7.07 -5.76 21.36
C VAL A 112 -7.65 -7.18 21.26
N GLY A 113 -7.12 -8.01 20.37
CA GLY A 113 -7.71 -9.28 19.99
C GLY A 113 -8.77 -9.09 18.89
N VAL A 114 -9.05 -10.16 18.14
CA VAL A 114 -10.09 -10.14 17.12
C VAL A 114 -11.49 -10.16 17.77
N PRO A 115 -12.50 -9.50 17.18
CA PRO A 115 -13.84 -9.40 17.78
C PRO A 115 -14.68 -10.68 17.62
N VAL A 116 -14.11 -11.75 17.06
CA VAL A 116 -14.80 -12.97 16.65
C VAL A 116 -14.00 -14.19 17.10
N GLY A 117 -14.69 -15.33 17.20
CA GLY A 117 -14.07 -16.62 17.55
C GLY A 117 -13.95 -16.87 19.05
N TRP A 118 -13.41 -18.04 19.40
CA TRP A 118 -13.34 -18.53 20.80
C TRP A 118 -12.47 -17.67 21.71
N HIS A 119 -11.48 -16.99 21.12
CA HIS A 119 -10.54 -16.09 21.80
C HIS A 119 -10.89 -14.61 21.56
N ALA A 120 -12.17 -14.29 21.34
CA ALA A 120 -12.59 -12.92 21.07
C ALA A 120 -12.10 -11.94 22.14
N TRP A 121 -11.57 -10.79 21.68
CA TRP A 121 -11.03 -9.71 22.52
C TRP A 121 -9.86 -10.09 23.43
N LYS A 122 -9.19 -11.20 23.13
CA LYS A 122 -7.94 -11.58 23.80
C LYS A 122 -6.78 -11.31 22.84
N PRO A 123 -5.85 -10.40 23.19
CA PRO A 123 -4.65 -10.19 22.40
C PRO A 123 -3.86 -11.49 22.28
N GLU A 124 -3.44 -11.80 21.06
CA GLU A 124 -2.66 -12.99 20.76
C GLU A 124 -1.15 -12.64 20.73
N GLU A 125 -0.26 -13.61 20.97
CA GLU A 125 1.20 -13.38 20.97
C GLU A 125 1.78 -13.21 19.57
N ALA A 126 2.72 -12.27 19.41
CA ALA A 126 3.38 -12.04 18.13
C ALA A 126 4.49 -13.07 17.87
N GLY A 127 4.29 -13.93 16.87
CA GLY A 127 5.31 -14.85 16.40
C GLY A 127 6.34 -14.18 15.48
N ALA A 128 7.55 -14.75 15.42
CA ALA A 128 8.60 -14.27 14.52
C ALA A 128 8.21 -14.36 13.03
N LEU A 129 7.46 -15.41 12.66
CA LEU A 129 6.94 -15.59 11.30
C LEU A 129 5.91 -14.52 10.94
N ASP A 130 5.05 -14.12 11.88
CA ASP A 130 4.05 -13.09 11.61
C ASP A 130 4.69 -11.71 11.43
N LEU A 131 5.70 -11.40 12.25
CA LEU A 131 6.46 -10.15 12.15
C LEU A 131 7.20 -10.06 10.82
N SER A 132 7.86 -11.13 10.39
CA SER A 132 8.56 -11.15 9.10
C SER A 132 7.58 -11.03 7.93
N THR A 133 6.44 -11.71 8.00
CA THR A 133 5.36 -11.61 7.00
C THR A 133 4.81 -10.19 6.93
N THR A 134 4.59 -9.55 8.08
CA THR A 134 4.11 -8.15 8.14
C THR A 134 5.11 -7.19 7.48
N VAL A 135 6.42 -7.38 7.69
CA VAL A 135 7.46 -6.57 7.02
C VAL A 135 7.42 -6.77 5.51
N VAL A 136 7.24 -8.01 5.04
CA VAL A 136 7.09 -8.32 3.61
C VAL A 136 5.85 -7.63 3.02
N GLU A 137 4.71 -7.65 3.72
CA GLU A 137 3.48 -6.99 3.26
C GLU A 137 3.62 -5.46 3.20
N LEU A 138 4.29 -4.85 4.18
CA LEU A 138 4.58 -3.41 4.17
C LEU A 138 5.50 -3.01 3.01
N ALA A 139 6.55 -3.80 2.74
CA ALA A 139 7.41 -3.60 1.58
C ALA A 139 6.62 -3.73 0.27
N LEU A 140 5.74 -4.73 0.19
CA LEU A 140 4.86 -4.95 -0.95
C LEU A 140 3.93 -3.75 -1.20
N ILE A 141 3.31 -3.20 -0.15
CA ILE A 141 2.49 -1.98 -0.25
C ILE A 141 3.31 -0.83 -0.86
N GLY A 142 4.53 -0.61 -0.39
CA GLY A 142 5.44 0.41 -0.92
C GLY A 142 5.73 0.23 -2.42
N CYS A 143 5.99 -1.00 -2.86
CA CYS A 143 6.18 -1.32 -4.27
C CYS A 143 4.89 -1.12 -5.09
N LEU A 144 3.74 -1.57 -4.61
CA LEU A 144 2.46 -1.44 -5.32
C LEU A 144 2.02 0.02 -5.49
N LEU A 145 2.32 0.88 -4.52
CA LEU A 145 2.04 2.32 -4.61
C LEU A 145 2.72 2.99 -5.81
N GLN A 146 3.85 2.46 -6.28
CA GLN A 146 4.52 2.96 -7.50
C GLN A 146 3.70 2.66 -8.77
N LEU A 147 2.87 1.62 -8.74
CA LEU A 147 1.97 1.24 -9.85
C LEU A 147 0.57 1.85 -9.73
N VAL A 148 0.23 2.45 -8.58
CA VAL A 148 -1.03 3.17 -8.39
C VAL A 148 -1.04 4.45 -9.24
N PRO A 149 -2.15 4.74 -9.97
CA PRO A 149 -2.28 5.96 -10.76
C PRO A 149 -2.01 7.22 -9.93
N PRO A 150 -1.27 8.22 -10.46
CA PRO A 150 -0.94 9.45 -9.72
C PRO A 150 -2.16 10.18 -9.15
N ARG A 151 -3.30 10.11 -9.85
CA ARG A 151 -4.57 10.72 -9.41
C ARG A 151 -5.14 10.09 -8.13
N LEU A 152 -4.90 8.80 -7.89
CA LEU A 152 -5.44 8.05 -6.75
C LEU A 152 -4.44 7.94 -5.60
N ARG A 153 -3.14 8.01 -5.89
CA ARG A 153 -2.07 7.84 -4.91
C ARG A 153 -2.21 8.70 -3.64
N PRO A 154 -2.43 10.03 -3.71
CA PRO A 154 -2.53 10.83 -2.49
C PRO A 154 -3.76 10.47 -1.65
N TRP A 155 -4.89 10.14 -2.28
CA TRP A 155 -6.10 9.71 -1.57
C TRP A 155 -5.87 8.39 -0.83
N ILE A 156 -5.23 7.42 -1.49
CA ILE A 156 -4.88 6.14 -0.88
C ILE A 156 -3.90 6.35 0.27
N VAL A 157 -2.80 7.10 0.06
CA VAL A 157 -1.82 7.36 1.12
C VAL A 157 -2.44 8.07 2.31
N ASN A 158 -3.25 9.12 2.07
CA ASN A 158 -3.95 9.84 3.12
C ASN A 158 -4.90 8.92 3.89
N PHE A 159 -5.64 8.05 3.19
CA PHE A 159 -6.50 7.05 3.83
C PHE A 159 -5.69 6.11 4.74
N LEU A 160 -4.58 5.54 4.24
CA LEU A 160 -3.70 4.67 5.02
C LEU A 160 -3.16 5.39 6.27
N CYS A 161 -2.69 6.63 6.12
CA CYS A 161 -2.19 7.44 7.22
C CYS A 161 -3.27 7.75 8.26
N VAL A 162 -4.48 8.16 7.82
CA VAL A 162 -5.60 8.44 8.73
C VAL A 162 -6.00 7.18 9.48
N CYS A 163 -6.12 6.04 8.80
CA CYS A 163 -6.42 4.76 9.46
C CYS A 163 -5.34 4.35 10.46
N ALA A 164 -4.06 4.50 10.10
CA ALA A 164 -2.94 4.21 11.01
C ALA A 164 -2.92 5.14 12.22
N LEU A 165 -3.16 6.43 12.02
CA LEU A 165 -3.26 7.42 13.11
C LEU A 165 -4.47 7.16 14.01
N ALA A 166 -5.62 6.80 13.43
CA ALA A 166 -6.81 6.45 14.18
C ALA A 166 -6.59 5.18 15.04
N ALA A 167 -5.96 4.16 14.47
CA ALA A 167 -5.58 2.95 15.19
C ALA A 167 -4.59 3.24 16.33
N TRP A 168 -3.62 4.13 16.09
CA TRP A 168 -2.66 4.56 17.11
C TRP A 168 -3.33 5.38 18.22
N ALA A 169 -4.20 6.33 17.89
CA ALA A 169 -4.94 7.13 18.86
C ALA A 169 -5.86 6.26 19.72
N TRP A 170 -6.58 5.32 19.11
CA TRP A 170 -7.40 4.32 19.82
C TRP A 170 -6.57 3.52 20.83
N ARG A 171 -5.37 3.08 20.45
CA ARG A 171 -4.47 2.36 21.35
C ARG A 171 -4.10 3.18 22.58
N LEU A 172 -3.84 4.48 22.41
CA LEU A 172 -3.52 5.37 23.54
C LEU A 172 -4.69 5.50 24.52
N THR A 173 -5.93 5.44 24.04
CA THR A 173 -7.12 5.50 24.91
C THR A 173 -7.35 4.22 25.70
N VAL A 174 -7.05 3.05 25.13
CA VAL A 174 -7.24 1.74 25.79
C VAL A 174 -6.18 1.47 26.86
N LEU A 175 -4.93 1.92 26.66
CA LEU A 175 -3.87 1.76 27.67
C LEU A 175 -4.00 2.73 28.86
N GLY A 176 -4.81 3.79 28.71
CA GLY A 176 -5.06 4.78 29.76
C GLY A 176 -6.25 4.47 30.68
N SER A 177 -7.04 3.44 30.35
CA SER A 177 -8.22 2.96 31.11
C SER A 177 -7.89 1.68 31.87
#